data_AF-A0A366L6R0-F1
#
_entry.id   AF-A0A366L6R0-F1
#
_cell.length_a   1.000
_cell.length_b   1.000
_cell.length_c   1.000
_cell.angle_alpha   90.00
_cell.angle_beta   90.00
_cell.angle_gamma   90.00
#
_symmetry.space_group_name_H-M   'P 1'
#
loop_
_entity.id
_entity.type
_entity.pdbx_description
1 polymer ?
#
loop_
_entity_poly.entity_id
_entity_poly.type
_entity_poly.pdbx_seq_one_letter_code
_entity_poly.pdbx_strand_id
1 'polypeptide(L)'
;MFPAVSVAKGICERYRFSFRTDISGSLIFDYNSGESEHFGENVHLVPLNGGFWSSRLVDLNIISHIYICSSAMEAIAFIHFNSSRFSKPDGLLFIAISSCYNYPESIVRRLGKVRVNLVLGNDLIDNLRAIKFCMDYKGIQVQFLTENEQVVFKVAERCFSLSQPGLSLRRFFLLAKIRPFFRQYIPKSKISFLHEFLNQ
;
A
#
# COMPACT_ATOMS: atom_id res chain seq x y z
N MET A 1 -26.89 4.95 -2.89
CA MET A 1 -25.71 5.45 -2.16
C MET A 1 -25.17 4.27 -1.36
N PHE A 2 -23.96 3.77 -1.68
CA PHE A 2 -23.37 2.60 -1.01
C PHE A 2 -23.32 2.78 0.50
N PRO A 3 -23.67 1.76 1.30
CA PRO A 3 -23.50 1.81 2.76
C PRO A 3 -22.06 2.15 3.15
N ALA A 4 -21.08 1.55 2.46
CA ALA A 4 -19.65 1.81 2.69
C ALA A 4 -19.26 3.26 2.36
N VAL A 5 -19.73 3.83 1.25
CA VAL A 5 -19.46 5.23 0.88
C VAL A 5 -20.23 6.21 1.77
N SER A 6 -21.40 5.83 2.29
CA SER A 6 -22.17 6.66 3.23
C SER A 6 -21.53 6.67 4.63
N VAL A 7 -20.96 5.56 5.08
CA VAL A 7 -20.21 5.43 6.35
C VAL A 7 -18.87 6.18 6.28
N ALA A 8 -18.19 6.18 5.14
CA ALA A 8 -16.95 6.92 4.94
C ALA A 8 -17.14 8.39 4.53
N LYS A 9 -18.37 8.93 4.53
CA LYS A 9 -18.67 10.26 3.98
C LYS A 9 -17.74 11.36 4.51
N GLY A 10 -17.48 11.41 5.82
CA GLY A 10 -16.57 12.42 6.41
C GLY A 10 -15.09 12.25 6.02
N ILE A 11 -14.67 11.03 5.67
CA ILE A 11 -13.31 10.74 5.20
C ILE A 11 -13.20 11.05 3.71
N CYS A 12 -14.19 10.63 2.93
CA CYS A 12 -14.32 10.99 1.53
C CYS A 12 -14.37 12.52 1.35
N GLU A 13 -15.05 13.25 2.23
CA GLU A 13 -15.05 14.72 2.24
C GLU A 13 -13.64 15.29 2.51
N ARG A 14 -12.91 14.74 3.49
CA ARG A 14 -11.55 15.17 3.81
C ARG A 14 -10.54 14.90 2.68
N TYR A 15 -10.75 13.84 1.92
CA TYR A 15 -9.90 13.43 0.80
C TYR A 15 -10.55 13.64 -0.56
N ARG A 16 -11.56 14.52 -0.65
CA ARG A 16 -12.34 14.74 -1.89
C ARG A 16 -11.49 15.21 -3.08
N PHE A 17 -10.30 15.75 -2.82
CA PHE A 17 -9.37 16.21 -3.84
C PHE A 17 -8.50 15.09 -4.41
N SER A 18 -8.52 13.90 -3.80
CA SER A 18 -7.69 12.76 -4.23
C SER A 18 -8.45 11.75 -5.08
N PHE A 19 -9.73 11.97 -5.39
CA PHE A 19 -10.51 11.14 -6.28
C PHE A 19 -11.59 11.97 -6.97
N ARG A 20 -12.13 11.45 -8.07
CA ARG A 20 -13.35 11.95 -8.70
C ARG A 20 -14.45 10.90 -8.62
N THR A 21 -15.69 11.31 -8.88
CA THR A 21 -16.83 10.40 -8.99
C THR A 21 -17.37 10.40 -10.41
N ASP A 22 -17.74 9.24 -10.94
CA ASP A 22 -18.45 9.18 -12.21
C ASP A 22 -19.98 9.31 -12.03
N ILE A 23 -20.72 9.20 -13.15
CA ILE A 23 -22.18 9.30 -13.17
C ILE A 23 -22.89 8.19 -12.39
N SER A 24 -22.21 7.04 -12.17
CA SER A 24 -22.73 5.92 -11.39
C SER A 24 -22.46 6.08 -9.89
N GLY A 25 -21.68 7.09 -9.51
CA GLY A 25 -21.20 7.30 -8.15
C GLY A 25 -20.00 6.43 -7.78
N SER A 26 -19.34 5.80 -8.75
CA SER A 26 -18.09 5.06 -8.53
C SER A 26 -16.94 6.04 -8.28
N LEU A 27 -16.02 5.66 -7.40
CA LEU A 27 -14.83 6.43 -7.08
C LEU A 27 -13.72 6.12 -8.09
N ILE A 28 -13.06 7.16 -8.59
CA ILE A 28 -11.97 7.05 -9.55
C ILE A 28 -10.73 7.76 -8.99
N PHE A 29 -9.63 7.03 -8.85
CA PHE A 29 -8.37 7.53 -8.33
C PHE A 29 -7.31 7.54 -9.42
N ASP A 30 -6.75 8.71 -9.76
CA ASP A 30 -5.77 8.82 -10.84
C ASP A 30 -4.35 8.47 -10.40
N TYR A 31 -3.69 7.57 -11.13
CA TYR A 31 -2.32 7.11 -10.85
C TYR A 31 -1.26 7.88 -11.67
N ASN A 32 -1.56 9.14 -12.05
CA ASN A 32 -0.66 10.07 -12.72
C ASN A 32 0.04 9.53 -14.00
N SER A 33 -0.60 8.57 -14.67
CA SER A 33 -0.05 7.84 -15.83
C SER A 33 -1.07 7.67 -16.96
N GLY A 34 -2.27 8.26 -16.80
CA GLY A 34 -3.41 8.02 -17.67
C GLY A 34 -4.25 6.81 -17.25
N GLU A 35 -3.77 5.98 -16.33
CA GLU A 35 -4.56 4.90 -15.71
C GLU A 35 -5.15 5.34 -14.36
N SER A 36 -6.28 4.74 -13.99
CA SER A 36 -6.99 5.05 -12.75
C SER A 36 -7.44 3.76 -12.05
N GLU A 37 -7.53 3.80 -10.72
CA GLU A 37 -8.26 2.79 -9.95
C GLU A 37 -9.75 3.14 -9.96
N HIS A 38 -10.59 2.14 -10.18
CA HIS A 38 -12.04 2.25 -10.20
C HIS A 38 -12.63 1.42 -9.06
N PHE A 39 -13.43 2.06 -8.22
CA PHE A 39 -14.13 1.39 -7.13
C PHE A 39 -15.64 1.72 -7.19
N GLY A 40 -16.44 0.70 -7.49
CA GLY A 40 -17.89 0.80 -7.62
C GLY A 40 -18.61 -0.38 -6.95
N GLU A 41 -19.90 -0.56 -7.26
CA GLU A 41 -20.81 -1.51 -6.59
C GLU A 41 -20.26 -2.93 -6.45
N ASN A 42 -19.79 -3.48 -7.55
CA ASN A 42 -19.43 -4.89 -7.67
C ASN A 42 -18.03 -5.06 -8.25
N VAL A 43 -17.27 -3.97 -8.34
CA VAL A 43 -16.00 -3.96 -9.04
C VAL A 43 -14.99 -3.08 -8.33
N HIS A 44 -13.81 -3.64 -8.12
CA HIS A 44 -12.62 -2.91 -7.72
C HIS A 44 -11.50 -3.24 -8.70
N LEU A 45 -11.18 -2.28 -9.56
CA LEU A 45 -10.12 -2.40 -10.57
C LEU A 45 -8.96 -1.51 -10.16
N VAL A 46 -7.82 -2.12 -9.86
CA VAL A 46 -6.56 -1.41 -9.59
C VAL A 46 -5.68 -1.52 -10.83
N PRO A 47 -5.11 -0.41 -11.34
CA PRO A 47 -4.28 -0.45 -12.53
C PRO A 47 -2.99 -1.25 -12.28
N LEU A 48 -2.59 -2.05 -13.26
CA LEU A 48 -1.36 -2.86 -13.16
C LEU A 48 -0.09 -2.04 -13.48
N ASN A 49 -0.19 -1.09 -14.42
CA ASN A 49 0.93 -0.28 -14.90
C ASN A 49 0.79 1.21 -14.57
N GLY A 50 -0.26 1.58 -13.84
CA GLY A 50 -0.55 2.97 -13.55
C GLY A 50 0.37 3.47 -12.45
N GLY A 51 1.40 4.24 -12.78
CA GLY A 51 2.36 4.88 -11.86
C GLY A 51 2.09 4.76 -10.35
N PHE A 52 1.66 5.86 -9.73
CA PHE A 52 1.22 5.88 -8.34
C PHE A 52 0.12 6.93 -8.14
N TRP A 53 -0.79 6.62 -7.22
CA TRP A 53 -1.74 7.56 -6.67
C TRP A 53 -1.21 8.15 -5.36
N SER A 54 -1.56 9.40 -5.08
CA SER A 54 -1.23 10.09 -3.84
C SER A 54 -2.45 10.81 -3.28
N SER A 55 -2.67 10.72 -1.96
CA SER A 55 -3.81 11.35 -1.29
C SER A 55 -3.81 12.90 -1.32
N ARG A 56 -2.67 13.51 -1.67
CA ARG A 56 -2.47 14.96 -1.77
C ARG A 56 -1.20 15.25 -2.57
N LEU A 57 -1.01 16.51 -2.96
CA LEU A 57 0.25 16.96 -3.55
C LEU A 57 1.42 16.66 -2.59
N VAL A 58 2.51 16.13 -3.14
CA VAL A 58 3.67 15.71 -2.37
C VAL A 58 4.51 16.92 -1.95
N ASP A 59 4.17 17.53 -0.81
CA ASP A 59 4.99 18.56 -0.15
C ASP A 59 5.69 17.98 1.09
N LEU A 60 6.92 17.51 0.88
CA LEU A 60 7.70 16.81 1.91
C LEU A 60 8.18 17.71 3.06
N ASN A 61 7.95 19.03 3.00
CA ASN A 61 8.25 19.92 4.11
C ASN A 61 7.21 19.78 5.25
N ILE A 62 5.99 19.37 4.91
CA ILE A 62 4.88 19.21 5.86
C ILE A 62 4.70 17.74 6.22
N ILE A 63 4.99 16.83 5.29
CA ILE A 63 4.83 15.39 5.49
C ILE A 63 5.87 14.84 6.47
N SER A 64 5.38 14.18 7.52
CA SER A 64 6.21 13.50 8.52
C SER A 64 6.05 11.98 8.47
N HIS A 65 4.91 11.50 7.97
CA HIS A 65 4.58 10.09 7.84
C HIS A 65 4.04 9.77 6.44
N ILE A 66 4.56 8.70 5.86
CA ILE A 66 4.10 8.15 4.60
C ILE A 66 3.57 6.74 4.83
N TYR A 67 2.43 6.45 4.21
CA TYR A 67 1.79 5.14 4.23
C TYR A 67 1.73 4.62 2.80
N ILE A 68 2.37 3.47 2.59
CA ILE A 68 2.41 2.78 1.31
C ILE A 68 1.29 1.73 1.30
N CYS A 69 0.35 1.90 0.39
CA CYS A 69 -0.90 1.15 0.31
C CYS A 69 -0.94 0.28 -0.95
N SER A 70 -1.72 -0.81 -0.90
CA SER A 70 -1.89 -1.71 -2.05
C SER A 70 -2.81 -1.11 -3.12
N SER A 71 -3.75 -0.25 -2.70
CA SER A 71 -4.67 0.52 -3.52
C SER A 71 -5.03 1.85 -2.82
N ALA A 72 -5.61 2.81 -3.55
CA ALA A 72 -6.12 4.04 -2.98
C ALA A 72 -7.29 3.74 -2.03
N MET A 73 -8.16 2.79 -2.37
CA MET A 73 -9.23 2.36 -1.46
C MET A 73 -8.74 1.67 -0.19
N GLU A 74 -7.62 0.94 -0.24
CA GLU A 74 -6.97 0.41 0.97
C GLU A 74 -6.54 1.56 1.90
N ALA A 75 -6.06 2.68 1.35
CA ALA A 75 -5.73 3.87 2.13
C ALA A 75 -6.97 4.47 2.80
N ILE A 76 -8.07 4.65 2.05
CA ILE A 76 -9.34 5.16 2.58
C ILE A 76 -9.86 4.26 3.70
N ALA A 77 -9.86 2.94 3.49
CA ALA A 77 -10.25 1.95 4.50
C ALA A 77 -9.37 2.00 5.75
N PHE A 78 -8.05 2.10 5.59
CA PHE A 78 -7.14 2.23 6.73
C PHE A 78 -7.41 3.50 7.54
N ILE A 79 -7.66 4.62 6.88
CA ILE A 79 -8.01 5.88 7.53
C ILE A 79 -9.34 5.75 8.27
N HIS A 80 -10.33 5.06 7.70
CA HIS A 80 -11.61 4.77 8.37
C HIS A 80 -11.41 4.18 9.77
N PHE A 81 -10.59 3.13 9.86
CA PHE A 81 -10.36 2.46 11.14
C PHE A 81 -9.35 3.16 12.07
N ASN A 82 -8.52 4.08 11.55
CA ASN A 82 -7.40 4.64 12.31
C ASN A 82 -7.43 6.17 12.45
N SER A 83 -8.43 6.85 11.91
CA SER A 83 -8.51 8.33 11.88
C SER A 83 -8.33 8.98 13.25
N SER A 84 -8.90 8.41 14.30
CA SER A 84 -8.80 8.88 15.68
C SER A 84 -7.38 8.83 16.26
N ARG A 85 -6.48 8.03 15.67
CA ARG A 85 -5.08 7.89 16.13
C ARG A 85 -4.18 8.99 15.59
N PHE A 86 -4.65 9.78 14.63
CA PHE A 86 -3.85 10.78 13.95
C PHE A 86 -4.13 12.17 14.52
N SER A 87 -3.25 12.63 15.40
CA SER A 87 -3.33 13.99 15.96
C SER A 87 -2.98 15.10 14.97
N LYS A 88 -2.22 14.79 13.92
CA LYS A 88 -1.83 15.72 12.85
C LYS A 88 -2.09 15.12 11.46
N PRO A 89 -3.36 15.10 10.98
CA PRO A 89 -3.71 14.53 9.68
C PRO A 89 -2.96 15.17 8.51
N ASP A 90 -2.56 16.44 8.63
CA ASP A 90 -1.89 17.16 7.54
C ASP A 90 -0.45 16.71 7.28
N GLY A 91 0.19 16.10 8.29
CA GLY A 91 1.52 15.53 8.17
C GLY A 91 1.54 14.11 7.57
N LEU A 92 0.38 13.59 7.14
CA LEU A 92 0.24 12.25 6.58
C LEU A 92 0.09 12.29 5.06
N LEU A 93 0.80 11.39 4.39
CA LEU A 93 0.67 11.15 2.96
C LEU A 93 0.43 9.67 2.72
N PHE A 94 -0.62 9.34 1.96
CA PHE A 94 -0.91 8.00 1.52
C PHE A 94 -0.53 7.88 0.05
N ILE A 95 0.14 6.79 -0.29
CA ILE A 95 0.59 6.49 -1.64
C ILE A 95 0.16 5.07 -1.97
N ALA A 96 -0.53 4.89 -3.09
CA ALA A 96 -0.82 3.59 -3.64
C ALA A 96 -0.05 3.43 -4.96
N ILE A 97 0.59 2.29 -5.14
CA ILE A 97 1.45 2.03 -6.30
C ILE A 97 0.77 0.94 -7.12
N SER A 98 0.86 1.01 -8.44
CA SER A 98 0.49 -0.16 -9.24
C SER A 98 1.48 -1.31 -9.04
N SER A 99 1.06 -2.52 -9.38
CA SER A 99 1.84 -3.74 -9.10
C SER A 99 3.15 -3.80 -9.89
N CYS A 100 3.19 -3.23 -11.09
CA CYS A 100 4.36 -3.26 -11.97
C CYS A 100 5.21 -1.98 -11.94
N TYR A 101 4.82 -0.97 -11.15
CA TYR A 101 5.54 0.30 -11.09
C TYR A 101 6.58 0.33 -9.98
N ASN A 102 7.83 0.61 -10.35
CA ASN A 102 8.91 0.89 -9.42
C ASN A 102 8.90 2.38 -9.08
N TYR A 103 9.16 2.73 -7.81
CA TYR A 103 9.31 4.14 -7.46
C TYR A 103 10.47 4.79 -8.22
N PRO A 104 10.28 6.01 -8.75
CA PRO A 104 11.39 6.83 -9.18
C PRO A 104 12.39 6.98 -8.05
N GLU A 105 13.68 6.79 -8.36
CA GLU A 105 14.76 6.90 -7.37
C GLU A 105 14.75 8.26 -6.66
N SER A 106 14.35 9.31 -7.39
CA SER A 106 14.15 10.67 -6.87
C SER A 106 13.11 10.73 -5.75
N ILE A 107 12.05 9.93 -5.83
CA ILE A 107 11.05 9.83 -4.76
C ILE A 107 11.65 9.05 -3.59
N VAL A 108 12.23 7.88 -3.83
CA VAL A 108 12.85 7.03 -2.78
C VAL A 108 13.86 7.80 -1.94
N ARG A 109 14.77 8.55 -2.58
CA ARG A 109 15.77 9.39 -1.87
C ARG A 109 15.11 10.44 -0.98
N ARG A 110 13.99 11.02 -1.43
CA ARG A 110 13.25 12.02 -0.65
C ARG A 110 12.43 11.38 0.49
N LEU A 111 11.90 10.17 0.29
CA LEU A 111 11.26 9.36 1.33
C LEU A 111 12.21 9.06 2.50
N GLY A 112 13.53 9.03 2.26
CA GLY A 112 14.58 8.83 3.27
C GLY A 112 14.51 9.74 4.50
N LYS A 113 13.84 10.90 4.40
CA LYS A 113 13.72 11.90 5.47
C LYS A 113 12.46 11.77 6.33
N VAL A 114 11.54 10.88 5.94
CA VAL A 114 10.21 10.76 6.56
C VAL A 114 9.93 9.34 7.02
N ARG A 115 9.01 9.17 7.98
CA ARG A 115 8.69 7.84 8.51
C ARG A 115 7.79 7.11 7.52
N VAL A 116 8.31 6.06 6.90
CA VAL A 116 7.56 5.20 5.97
C VAL A 116 6.93 4.02 6.71
N ASN A 117 5.66 3.76 6.40
CA ASN A 117 4.83 2.71 6.97
C ASN A 117 4.17 1.93 5.83
N LEU A 118 3.90 0.64 6.05
CA LEU A 118 3.25 -0.23 5.08
C LEU A 118 1.83 -0.55 5.54
N VAL A 119 0.88 -0.37 4.62
CA VAL A 119 -0.55 -0.67 4.78
C VAL A 119 -0.94 -1.52 3.57
N LEU A 120 -0.42 -2.74 3.56
CA LEU A 120 -0.68 -3.71 2.52
C LEU A 120 -1.54 -4.81 3.13
N GLY A 121 -2.23 -5.57 2.27
CA GLY A 121 -2.84 -6.82 2.68
C GLY A 121 -1.80 -7.82 3.18
N ASN A 122 -2.29 -8.99 3.53
CA ASN A 122 -1.49 -10.06 4.12
C ASN A 122 -1.57 -11.35 3.29
N ASP A 123 -2.00 -11.25 2.04
CA ASP A 123 -1.87 -12.33 1.06
C ASP A 123 -0.44 -12.45 0.52
N LEU A 124 -0.21 -13.45 -0.33
CA LEU A 124 1.08 -13.71 -0.94
C LEU A 124 1.60 -12.51 -1.76
N ILE A 125 0.74 -11.93 -2.60
CA ILE A 125 1.12 -10.86 -3.52
C ILE A 125 1.53 -9.62 -2.74
N ASP A 126 0.72 -9.19 -1.77
CA ASP A 126 0.99 -8.02 -0.96
C ASP A 126 2.23 -8.21 -0.07
N ASN A 127 2.48 -9.41 0.44
CA ASN A 127 3.74 -9.71 1.14
C ASN A 127 4.97 -9.62 0.21
N LEU A 128 4.88 -10.14 -1.02
CA LEU A 128 5.98 -10.05 -1.99
C LEU A 128 6.23 -8.61 -2.42
N ARG A 129 5.16 -7.83 -2.64
CA ARG A 129 5.25 -6.39 -2.94
C ARG A 129 5.86 -5.63 -1.78
N ALA A 130 5.48 -5.93 -0.54
CA ALA A 130 6.07 -5.34 0.66
C ALA A 130 7.58 -5.59 0.72
N ILE A 131 7.99 -6.86 0.52
CA ILE A 131 9.40 -7.26 0.51
C ILE A 131 10.15 -6.50 -0.58
N LYS A 132 9.66 -6.54 -1.83
CA LYS A 132 10.29 -5.87 -2.97
C LYS A 132 10.46 -4.36 -2.70
N PHE A 133 9.41 -3.68 -2.24
CA PHE A 133 9.47 -2.27 -1.87
C PHE A 133 10.52 -2.00 -0.79
N CYS A 134 10.55 -2.80 0.28
CA CYS A 134 11.54 -2.66 1.35
C CYS A 134 12.97 -2.74 0.82
N MET A 135 13.22 -3.75 0.00
CA MET A 135 14.54 -4.05 -0.54
C MET A 135 15.00 -2.95 -1.51
N ASP A 136 14.11 -2.52 -2.39
CA ASP A 136 14.38 -1.40 -3.32
C ASP A 136 14.64 -0.09 -2.58
N TYR A 137 13.87 0.20 -1.53
CA TYR A 137 14.10 1.38 -0.69
C TYR A 137 15.50 1.38 -0.04
N LYS A 138 16.05 0.20 0.25
CA LYS A 138 17.41 0.05 0.79
C LYS A 138 18.49 -0.08 -0.28
N GLY A 139 18.12 -0.11 -1.56
CA GLY A 139 19.05 -0.40 -2.64
C GLY A 139 19.62 -1.82 -2.56
N ILE A 140 18.89 -2.77 -1.97
CA ILE A 140 19.31 -4.17 -1.89
C ILE A 140 18.55 -4.96 -2.95
N GLN A 141 19.28 -5.62 -3.85
CA GLN A 141 18.65 -6.45 -4.86
C GLN A 141 18.05 -7.72 -4.23
N VAL A 142 16.77 -7.97 -4.54
CA VAL A 142 16.07 -9.21 -4.21
C VAL A 142 15.48 -9.80 -5.49
N GLN A 143 15.63 -11.10 -5.66
CA GLN A 143 14.95 -11.90 -6.66
C GLN A 143 14.12 -12.96 -5.93
N PHE A 144 12.98 -13.32 -6.50
CA PHE A 144 12.19 -14.43 -5.99
C PHE A 144 11.46 -15.16 -7.11
N LEU A 145 11.26 -16.45 -6.88
CA LEU A 145 10.53 -17.36 -7.76
C LEU A 145 9.58 -18.19 -6.90
N THR A 146 8.44 -18.56 -7.46
CA THR A 146 7.45 -19.41 -6.80
C THR A 146 7.50 -20.81 -7.38
N GLU A 147 7.77 -21.81 -6.54
CA GLU A 147 7.85 -23.22 -6.94
C GLU A 147 7.26 -24.10 -5.83
N ASN A 148 6.39 -25.06 -6.15
CA ASN A 148 5.88 -26.07 -5.22
C ASN A 148 5.40 -25.51 -3.86
N GLU A 149 4.53 -24.48 -3.89
CA GLU A 149 4.01 -23.79 -2.69
C GLU A 149 5.07 -23.11 -1.81
N GLN A 150 6.29 -22.95 -2.34
CA GLN A 150 7.36 -22.19 -1.73
C GLN A 150 7.63 -20.92 -2.54
N VAL A 151 8.22 -19.95 -1.88
CA VAL A 151 8.89 -18.82 -2.51
C VAL A 151 10.37 -18.94 -2.21
N VAL A 152 11.18 -19.06 -3.26
CA VAL A 152 12.63 -19.09 -3.18
C VAL A 152 13.13 -17.67 -3.37
N PHE A 153 13.87 -17.15 -2.38
CA PHE A 153 14.45 -15.82 -2.42
C PHE A 153 15.96 -15.91 -2.65
N LYS A 154 16.47 -15.00 -3.48
CA LYS A 154 17.89 -14.67 -3.60
C LYS A 154 18.11 -13.22 -3.20
N VAL A 155 18.89 -12.99 -2.15
CA VAL A 155 19.23 -11.67 -1.60
C VAL A 155 20.74 -11.60 -1.43
N ALA A 156 21.41 -10.81 -2.28
CA ALA A 156 22.87 -10.84 -2.41
C ALA A 156 23.39 -12.29 -2.56
N GLU A 157 24.30 -12.73 -1.69
CA GLU A 157 24.88 -14.09 -1.67
C GLU A 157 24.04 -15.13 -0.90
N ARG A 158 22.81 -14.79 -0.51
CA ARG A 158 21.95 -15.69 0.30
C ARG A 158 20.79 -16.20 -0.51
N CYS A 159 20.56 -17.51 -0.42
CA CYS A 159 19.37 -18.18 -0.94
C CYS A 159 18.63 -18.86 0.21
N PHE A 160 17.31 -18.68 0.27
CA PHE A 160 16.45 -19.36 1.24
C PHE A 160 15.03 -19.48 0.69
N SER A 161 14.26 -20.43 1.21
CA SER A 161 12.86 -20.63 0.84
C SER A 161 11.92 -20.39 2.02
N LEU A 162 10.71 -19.94 1.69
CA LEU A 162 9.60 -19.79 2.62
C LEU A 162 8.35 -20.42 2.03
N SER A 163 7.60 -21.15 2.85
CA SER A 163 6.28 -21.66 2.46
C SER A 163 5.31 -20.48 2.24
N GLN A 164 4.52 -20.52 1.18
CA GLN A 164 3.59 -19.43 0.81
C GLN A 164 2.60 -19.09 1.93
N PRO A 165 1.89 -20.05 2.58
CA PRO A 165 1.03 -19.75 3.74
C PRO A 165 1.76 -19.16 4.94
N GLY A 166 3.06 -19.44 5.05
CA GLY A 166 3.91 -18.97 6.13
C GLY A 166 4.67 -17.67 5.81
N LEU A 167 4.51 -17.11 4.61
CA LEU A 167 5.22 -15.92 4.18
C LEU A 167 4.75 -14.71 4.98
N SER A 168 5.70 -13.97 5.53
CA SER A 168 5.45 -12.66 6.13
C SER A 168 6.71 -11.83 6.02
N LEU A 169 6.54 -10.50 5.97
CA LEU A 169 7.65 -9.56 5.94
C LEU A 169 8.64 -9.79 7.11
N ARG A 170 8.12 -10.09 8.31
CA ARG A 170 8.94 -10.41 9.49
C ARG A 170 9.80 -11.65 9.28
N ARG A 171 9.23 -12.75 8.77
CA ARG A 171 9.96 -14.00 8.51
C ARG A 171 11.00 -13.82 7.42
N PHE A 172 10.67 -13.09 6.36
CA PHE A 172 11.63 -12.73 5.32
C PHE A 172 12.85 -12.00 5.91
N PHE A 173 12.64 -10.92 6.67
CA PHE A 173 13.74 -10.15 7.25
C PHE A 173 14.61 -10.98 8.21
N LEU A 174 14.00 -11.87 8.99
CA LEU A 174 14.72 -12.78 9.88
C LEU A 174 15.67 -13.70 9.10
N LEU A 175 15.17 -14.36 8.05
CA LEU A 175 15.98 -15.28 7.23
C LEU A 175 17.03 -14.56 6.37
N ALA A 176 16.67 -13.38 5.84
CA ALA A 176 17.60 -12.51 5.13
C ALA A 176 18.68 -11.92 6.06
N LYS A 177 18.52 -12.04 7.39
CA LYS A 177 19.31 -11.37 8.44
C LYS A 177 19.44 -9.87 8.19
N ILE A 178 18.32 -9.23 7.86
CA ILE A 178 18.20 -7.78 7.67
C ILE A 178 17.33 -7.25 8.81
N ARG A 179 17.75 -6.17 9.47
CA ARG A 179 16.94 -5.54 10.51
C ARG A 179 15.70 -4.91 9.88
N PRO A 180 14.47 -5.21 10.35
CA PRO A 180 13.27 -4.52 9.88
C PRO A 180 13.37 -3.02 10.13
N PHE A 181 12.98 -2.21 9.13
CA PHE A 181 13.06 -0.74 9.21
C PHE A 181 11.75 -0.04 8.86
N PHE A 182 10.70 -0.78 8.49
CA PHE A 182 9.35 -0.25 8.31
C PHE A 182 8.37 -0.91 9.26
N ARG A 183 7.37 -0.12 9.67
CA ARG A 183 6.22 -0.61 10.41
C ARG A 183 5.16 -1.08 9.42
N GLN A 184 4.74 -2.34 9.54
CA GLN A 184 3.57 -2.85 8.85
C GLN A 184 2.34 -2.72 9.74
N TYR A 185 1.25 -2.24 9.17
CA TYR A 185 -0.08 -2.23 9.79
C TYR A 185 -0.85 -3.42 9.24
N ILE A 186 -1.37 -4.24 10.15
CA ILE A 186 -2.08 -5.47 9.81
C ILE A 186 -3.53 -5.32 10.32
N PRO A 187 -4.56 -5.57 9.48
CA PRO A 187 -5.97 -5.56 9.88
C PRO A 187 -6.28 -6.72 10.84
N LYS A 188 -7.39 -6.64 11.57
CA LYS A 188 -7.87 -7.71 12.48
C LYS A 188 -8.23 -8.99 11.72
N SER A 189 -8.81 -8.86 10.51
CA SER A 189 -9.15 -9.94 9.59
C SER A 189 -7.93 -10.71 9.10
N LYS A 190 -6.74 -10.10 9.19
CA LYS A 190 -5.49 -10.58 8.60
C LYS A 190 -5.57 -10.78 7.08
N ILE A 191 -6.50 -10.10 6.41
CA ILE A 191 -6.64 -10.07 4.94
C ILE A 191 -6.20 -8.70 4.42
N SER A 192 -7.06 -7.68 4.51
CA SER A 192 -6.76 -6.28 4.19
C SER A 192 -7.70 -5.34 4.95
N PHE A 193 -7.36 -4.06 5.09
CA PHE A 193 -8.27 -3.05 5.65
C PHE A 193 -9.47 -2.84 4.73
N LEU A 194 -9.30 -2.90 3.41
CA LEU A 194 -10.43 -2.80 2.47
C LEU A 194 -11.41 -3.97 2.65
N HIS A 195 -10.91 -5.18 2.88
CA HIS A 195 -11.76 -6.33 3.16
C HIS A 195 -12.58 -6.12 4.43
N GLU A 196 -11.98 -5.64 5.52
CA GLU A 196 -12.74 -5.28 6.73
C GLU A 196 -13.75 -4.18 6.46
N PHE A 197 -13.36 -3.19 5.67
CA PHE A 197 -14.20 -2.04 5.36
C PHE A 197 -15.50 -2.45 4.65
N LEU A 198 -15.40 -3.38 3.70
CA LEU A 198 -16.51 -3.89 2.90
C LEU A 198 -17.44 -4.84 3.67
N ASN A 199 -16.98 -5.46 4.76
CA ASN A 199 -17.72 -6.47 5.54
C ASN A 199 -18.21 -5.95 6.90
N GLN A 200 -18.35 -4.62 7.04
CA GLN A 200 -18.93 -3.96 8.23
C GLN A 200 -20.46 -3.98 8.23
#